data_AF-A0AAW0B6E4-F1
#
_entry.id   AF-A0AAW0B6E4-F1
#
_cell.length_a   1.000
_cell.length_b   1.000
_cell.length_c   1.000
_cell.angle_alpha   90.00
_cell.angle_beta   90.00
_cell.angle_gamma   90.00
#
_symmetry.space_group_name_H-M   'P 1'
#
loop_
_entity.id
_entity.type
_entity.pdbx_description
1 polymer ?
#
loop_
_entity_poly.entity_id
_entity_poly.type
_entity_poly.pdbx_seq_one_letter_code
_entity_poly.pdbx_strand_id
1 'polypeptide(L)'
;MILKRGLGRGSFIWGSSTHNTRIERLWVEVGSQFARRWRAFFYRLEALHGLDCRNPHHLWLIQFLFLDLINEDCENFRQEWNCHPISGEGHDMSPQVL
;
A
#
# COMPACT_ATOMS: atom_id res chain seq x y z
N MET A 1 -15.89 15.41 25.13
CA MET A 1 -17.06 14.68 24.59
C MET A 1 -17.86 13.92 25.66
N ILE A 2 -17.27 13.49 26.78
CA ILE A 2 -17.97 12.86 27.91
C ILE A 2 -18.78 13.89 28.74
N LEU A 3 -18.26 15.12 28.89
CA LEU A 3 -18.95 16.18 29.65
C LEU A 3 -20.28 16.66 29.07
N LYS A 4 -20.59 16.40 27.80
CA LYS A 4 -21.83 16.92 27.15
C LYS A 4 -22.98 15.91 27.06
N ARG A 5 -22.77 14.61 27.32
CA ARG A 5 -23.74 13.56 26.90
C ARG A 5 -24.08 12.46 27.92
N GLY A 6 -23.55 12.51 29.14
CA GLY A 6 -23.93 11.62 30.25
C GLY A 6 -23.25 10.24 30.24
N LEU A 7 -23.10 9.64 31.42
CA LEU A 7 -22.45 8.33 31.66
C LEU A 7 -23.43 7.19 31.36
N GLY A 8 -22.97 6.12 30.69
CA GLY A 8 -23.69 4.84 30.60
C GLY A 8 -24.28 4.43 29.23
N ARG A 9 -23.90 5.03 28.09
CA ARG A 9 -24.47 4.68 26.77
C ARG A 9 -23.70 3.65 25.93
N GLY A 10 -22.77 2.87 26.49
CA GLY A 10 -22.04 1.88 25.69
C GLY A 10 -21.31 2.52 24.50
N SER A 11 -20.77 3.73 24.68
CA SER A 11 -20.06 4.50 23.64
C SER A 11 -18.71 3.90 23.25
N PHE A 12 -18.39 2.73 23.79
CA PHE A 12 -17.18 1.98 23.52
C PHE A 12 -17.53 0.91 22.50
N ILE A 13 -17.27 1.19 21.22
CA ILE A 13 -17.37 0.19 20.16
C ILE A 13 -16.13 -0.69 20.31
N TRP A 14 -16.31 -1.86 20.92
CA TRP A 14 -15.28 -2.89 21.02
C TRP A 14 -15.55 -3.97 19.98
N GLY A 15 -14.58 -4.18 19.10
CA GLY A 15 -14.64 -5.17 18.02
C GLY A 15 -13.46 -4.99 17.07
N SER A 16 -13.05 -6.05 16.38
CA SER A 16 -12.00 -5.97 15.36
C SER A 16 -12.40 -4.96 14.27
N SER A 17 -11.51 -4.03 13.94
CA SER A 17 -11.72 -3.05 12.87
C SER A 17 -11.68 -3.73 11.50
N THR A 18 -12.78 -4.36 11.11
CA THR A 18 -12.91 -5.09 9.83
C THR A 18 -13.07 -4.17 8.62
N HIS A 19 -13.35 -2.88 8.85
CA HIS A 19 -13.46 -1.89 7.79
C HIS A 19 -12.13 -1.62 7.10
N ASN A 20 -11.00 -1.78 7.80
CA ASN A 20 -9.67 -1.55 7.25
C ASN A 20 -9.07 -2.80 6.57
N THR A 21 -9.72 -3.96 6.69
CA THR A 21 -9.18 -5.23 6.21
C THR A 21 -8.91 -5.23 4.70
N ARG A 22 -9.72 -4.53 3.90
CA ARG A 22 -9.53 -4.46 2.44
C ARG A 22 -8.29 -3.67 2.06
N ILE A 23 -8.06 -2.51 2.69
CA ILE A 23 -6.86 -1.71 2.42
C ILE A 23 -5.60 -2.38 2.98
N GLU A 24 -5.69 -3.07 4.11
CA GLU A 24 -4.59 -3.88 4.65
C GLU A 24 -4.21 -5.01 3.69
N ARG A 25 -5.21 -5.72 3.13
CA ARG A 25 -4.96 -6.75 2.12
C ARG A 25 -4.35 -6.17 0.85
N LEU A 26 -4.85 -5.02 0.39
CA LEU A 26 -4.25 -4.30 -0.73
C LEU A 26 -2.76 -4.00 -0.48
N TRP A 27 -2.41 -3.50 0.70
CA TRP A 27 -1.00 -3.22 1.05
C TRP A 27 -0.12 -4.46 1.07
N VAL A 28 -0.66 -5.61 1.50
CA VAL A 28 0.06 -6.88 1.43
C VAL A 28 0.37 -7.24 -0.03
N GLU A 29 -0.61 -7.10 -0.92
CA GLU A 29 -0.50 -7.44 -2.34
C GLU A 29 0.46 -6.51 -3.09
N VAL A 30 0.34 -5.18 -2.88
CA VAL A 30 1.32 -4.19 -3.36
C VAL A 30 2.73 -4.55 -2.90
N GLY A 31 2.85 -4.92 -1.63
CA GLY A 31 4.07 -5.39 -1.00
C GLY A 31 4.68 -6.58 -1.73
N SER A 32 3.90 -7.63 -1.95
CA SER A 32 4.36 -8.87 -2.60
C SER A 32 4.68 -8.70 -4.07
N GLN A 33 3.92 -7.89 -4.81
CA GLN A 33 4.06 -7.82 -6.26
C GLN A 33 5.29 -7.02 -6.72
N PHE A 34 5.52 -5.81 -6.19
CA PHE A 34 6.64 -4.99 -6.66
C PHE A 34 7.38 -4.23 -5.56
N ALA A 35 6.69 -3.76 -4.52
CA ALA A 35 7.32 -2.87 -3.55
C ALA A 35 8.47 -3.53 -2.78
N ARG A 36 8.36 -4.81 -2.40
CA ARG A 36 9.46 -5.57 -1.76
C ARG A 36 10.69 -5.72 -2.67
N ARG A 37 10.48 -5.91 -3.98
CA ARG A 37 11.57 -6.04 -4.97
C ARG A 37 12.35 -4.74 -5.10
N TRP A 38 11.66 -3.61 -5.27
CA TRP A 38 12.29 -2.29 -5.30
C TRP A 38 13.03 -1.96 -4.01
N ARG A 39 12.43 -2.26 -2.86
CA ARG A 39 13.09 -2.08 -1.55
C ARG A 39 14.38 -2.90 -1.45
N ALA A 40 14.35 -4.17 -1.84
CA ALA A 40 15.54 -5.02 -1.83
C ALA A 40 16.63 -4.52 -2.81
N PHE A 41 16.22 -4.01 -3.97
CA PHE A 41 17.13 -3.42 -4.95
C PHE A 41 17.87 -2.20 -4.37
N PHE A 42 17.16 -1.24 -3.77
CA PHE A 42 17.80 -0.05 -3.21
C PHE A 42 18.69 -0.35 -2.00
N TYR A 43 18.32 -1.31 -1.13
CA TYR A 43 19.21 -1.74 -0.06
C TYR A 43 20.50 -2.39 -0.57
N ARG A 44 20.44 -3.15 -1.67
CA ARG A 44 21.65 -3.68 -2.31
C ARG A 44 22.50 -2.56 -2.88
N LEU A 45 21.88 -1.53 -3.45
CA LEU A 45 22.57 -0.35 -3.97
C LEU A 45 23.28 0.43 -2.85
N GLU A 46 22.66 0.54 -1.68
CA GLU A 46 23.28 1.11 -0.48
C GLU A 46 24.46 0.25 0.01
N ALA A 47 24.23 -1.06 0.19
CA ALA A 47 25.22 -1.97 0.77
C ALA A 47 26.43 -2.26 -0.15
N LEU A 48 26.23 -2.34 -1.46
CA LEU A 48 27.25 -2.80 -2.42
C LEU A 48 27.84 -1.68 -3.27
N HIS A 49 27.10 -0.57 -3.45
CA HIS A 49 27.44 0.47 -4.42
C HIS A 49 27.50 1.87 -3.80
N GLY A 50 27.33 2.00 -2.47
CA GLY A 50 27.55 3.26 -1.76
C GLY A 50 26.42 4.28 -1.96
N LEU A 51 25.20 3.84 -2.26
CA LEU A 51 24.04 4.73 -2.29
C LEU A 51 23.77 5.30 -0.89
N ASP A 52 24.17 6.55 -0.68
CA ASP A 52 23.79 7.30 0.53
C ASP A 52 22.38 7.91 0.43
N CYS A 53 21.45 7.43 1.26
CA CYS A 53 20.08 7.96 1.36
C CYS A 53 19.98 9.34 2.01
N ARG A 54 21.05 9.83 2.65
CA ARG A 54 21.14 11.19 3.23
C ARG A 54 21.66 12.21 2.22
N ASN A 55 22.22 11.75 1.10
CA ASN A 55 22.70 12.62 0.05
C ASN A 55 21.56 12.99 -0.91
N PRO A 56 21.15 14.27 -0.99
CA PRO A 56 20.05 14.69 -1.86
C PRO A 56 20.34 14.47 -3.35
N HIS A 57 21.61 14.47 -3.78
CA HIS A 57 21.97 14.18 -5.17
C HIS A 57 21.77 12.72 -5.52
N HIS A 58 22.08 11.81 -4.58
CA HIS A 58 21.83 10.39 -4.76
C HIS A 58 20.33 10.09 -4.81
N LEU A 59 19.54 10.72 -3.92
CA LEU A 59 18.08 10.61 -3.95
C LEU A 59 17.50 11.12 -5.27
N TRP A 60 17.96 12.29 -5.74
CA TRP A 60 17.54 12.84 -7.03
C TRP A 60 17.88 11.90 -8.18
N LEU A 61 19.11 11.34 -8.20
CA LEU A 61 19.53 10.42 -9.24
C LEU A 61 18.69 9.14 -9.25
N ILE A 62 18.41 8.56 -8.09
CA ILE A 62 17.55 7.38 -7.98
C ILE A 62 16.13 7.68 -8.46
N GLN A 63 15.56 8.82 -8.08
CA GLN A 63 14.26 9.24 -8.57
C GLN A 63 14.29 9.42 -10.09
N PHE A 64 15.28 10.14 -10.62
CA PHE A 64 15.42 10.36 -12.06
C PHE A 64 15.52 9.06 -12.86
N LEU A 65 16.23 8.06 -12.35
CA LEU A 65 16.44 6.80 -13.06
C LEU A 65 15.30 5.80 -12.92
N PHE A 66 14.67 5.74 -11.76
CA PHE A 66 13.80 4.61 -11.40
C PHE A 66 12.35 5.00 -11.09
N LEU A 67 12.02 6.29 -10.94
CA LEU A 67 10.66 6.69 -10.61
C LEU A 67 9.66 6.30 -11.70
N ASP A 68 10.01 6.48 -12.97
CA ASP A 68 9.14 6.12 -14.09
C ASP A 68 8.87 4.60 -14.12
N LEU A 69 9.89 3.80 -13.85
CA LEU A 69 9.77 2.33 -13.77
C LEU A 69 8.92 1.90 -12.57
N ILE A 70 9.04 2.57 -11.43
CA ILE A 70 8.19 2.31 -10.26
C ILE A 70 6.74 2.70 -10.57
N ASN A 71 6.52 3.82 -11.27
CA ASN A 71 5.18 4.25 -11.68
C ASN A 71 4.55 3.28 -12.68
N GLU A 72 5.34 2.74 -13.61
CA GLU A 72 4.89 1.69 -14.53
C GLU A 72 4.48 0.42 -13.78
N ASP A 73 5.29 -0.06 -12.82
CA ASP A 73 4.94 -1.17 -11.95
C ASP A 73 3.65 -0.89 -11.14
N CYS A 74 3.47 0.33 -10.65
CA CYS A 74 2.24 0.75 -9.96
C CYS A 74 1.02 0.70 -10.88
N GLU A 75 1.17 1.16 -12.12
CA GLU A 75 0.09 1.19 -13.11
C GLU A 75 -0.28 -0.22 -13.56
N ASN A 76 0.69 -1.09 -13.79
CA ASN A 76 0.46 -2.51 -14.08
C ASN A 76 -0.28 -3.18 -12.92
N PHE A 77 0.17 -2.98 -11.68
CA PHE A 77 -0.54 -3.46 -10.49
C PHE A 77 -1.98 -2.96 -10.47
N ARG A 78 -2.21 -1.67 -10.74
CA ARG A 78 -3.56 -1.08 -10.74
C ARG A 78 -4.45 -1.76 -11.79
N GLN A 79 -3.96 -2.00 -12.99
CA GLN A 79 -4.71 -2.66 -14.05
C GLN A 79 -5.06 -4.11 -13.68
N GLU A 80 -4.08 -4.87 -13.19
CA GLU A 80 -4.28 -6.25 -12.75
C GLU A 80 -5.26 -6.33 -11.57
N TRP A 81 -5.07 -5.49 -10.56
CA TRP A 81 -5.91 -5.45 -9.37
C TRP A 81 -7.35 -5.06 -9.69
N ASN A 82 -7.57 -4.12 -10.62
CA ASN A 82 -8.91 -3.72 -11.03
C ASN A 82 -9.66 -4.80 -11.81
N CYS A 83 -8.93 -5.70 -12.48
CA CYS A 83 -9.48 -6.86 -13.16
C CYS A 83 -9.70 -8.06 -12.22
N HIS A 84 -9.05 -8.07 -11.05
CA HIS A 84 -9.14 -9.18 -10.10
C HIS A 84 -10.53 -9.22 -9.41
N PRO A 85 -11.24 -10.36 -9.44
CA PRO A 85 -12.53 -10.50 -8.75
C PRO A 85 -12.34 -10.40 -7.24
N ILE A 86 -13.09 -9.51 -6.57
CA ILE A 86 -13.06 -9.45 -5.10
C ILE A 86 -14.19 -10.31 -4.56
N SER A 87 -13.83 -11.38 -3.85
CA SER A 87 -14.82 -12.22 -3.19
C SER A 87 -15.56 -11.48 -2.08
N GLY A 88 -16.88 -11.46 -2.18
CA GLY A 88 -17.82 -10.87 -1.23
C GLY A 88 -19.15 -11.64 -1.22
N GLU A 89 -20.04 -11.33 -0.26
CA GLU A 89 -21.24 -12.12 0.06
C GLU A 89 -22.36 -12.15 -1.02
N GLY A 90 -22.07 -11.87 -2.29
CA GLY A 90 -23.16 -11.89 -3.28
C GLY A 90 -22.79 -11.87 -4.76
N HIS A 91 -21.57 -11.50 -5.17
CA HIS A 91 -21.15 -11.59 -6.56
C HIS A 91 -19.65 -11.27 -6.63
N ASP A 92 -18.82 -12.19 -7.14
CA ASP A 92 -17.39 -11.98 -7.36
C ASP A 92 -17.19 -10.94 -8.49
N MET A 93 -17.31 -9.66 -8.16
CA MET A 93 -17.11 -8.57 -9.12
C MET A 93 -15.71 -7.99 -8.98
N SER A 94 -15.10 -7.66 -10.11
CA SER A 94 -13.85 -6.93 -10.12
C SER A 94 -14.12 -5.44 -9.80
N PRO A 95 -13.15 -4.71 -9.22
CA PRO A 95 -13.28 -3.27 -8.96
C PRO A 95 -13.67 -2.43 -10.18
N GLN A 96 -13.34 -2.88 -11.39
CA GLN A 96 -13.69 -2.19 -12.63
C GLN A 96 -15.20 -2.26 -12.96
N VAL A 97 -15.92 -3.23 -12.40
CA VAL A 97 -17.34 -3.49 -12.69
C VAL A 97 -18.26 -2.93 -11.59
N LEU A 98 -17.69 -2.46 -10.47
CA LEU A 98 -18.39 -1.69 -9.42
C LEU A 98 -18.61 -0.24 -9.86
#